data_AF-A0A6B1E8Z0-F1
#
_entry.id   AF-A0A6B1E8Z0-F1
#
_cell.length_a   1.000
_cell.length_b   1.000
_cell.length_c   1.000
_cell.angle_alpha   90.00
_cell.angle_beta   90.00
_cell.angle_gamma   90.00
#
_symmetry.space_group_name_H-M   'P 1'
#
loop_
_entity.id
_entity.type
_entity.pdbx_description
1 polymer ?
#
loop_
_entity_poly.entity_id
_entity_poly.type
_entity_poly.pdbx_seq_one_letter_code
_entity_poly.pdbx_strand_id
1 'polypeptide(L)'
;MVAFALSILVTVVLIGAILAYMQRRPVGAPVTWGEAMFGSMIVFFAMFWVYGVVPHQFLTWADNELNWRTDKLFVGPGGILRAQAQGGSFPFTITYVVIRDIIASGIYVVGVGLHVWMFLVWQNRGKKAEAAEAVEVSSFGRPLVREGSEA
;
A
#
# COMPACT_ATOMS: atom_id res chain seq x y z
N MET A 1 -7.39 0.60 -18.95
CA MET A 1 -6.47 -0.35 -18.31
C MET A 1 -5.09 0.24 -18.15
N VAL A 2 -4.50 0.83 -19.21
CA VAL A 2 -3.14 1.40 -19.18
C VAL A 2 -2.95 2.44 -18.07
N ALA A 3 -3.86 3.41 -17.93
CA ALA A 3 -3.75 4.46 -16.91
C ALA A 3 -3.82 3.91 -15.48
N PHE A 4 -4.70 2.93 -15.23
CA PHE A 4 -4.77 2.25 -13.94
C PHE A 4 -3.50 1.44 -13.66
N ALA A 5 -3.03 0.62 -14.60
CA ALA A 5 -1.80 -0.14 -14.44
C ALA A 5 -0.58 0.76 -14.20
N LEU A 6 -0.48 1.87 -14.94
CA LEU A 6 0.56 2.87 -14.74
C LEU A 6 0.46 3.53 -13.35
N SER A 7 -0.74 3.83 -12.86
CA SER A 7 -0.92 4.40 -11.52
C SER A 7 -0.40 3.47 -10.41
N ILE A 8 -0.58 2.16 -10.57
CA ILE A 8 -0.03 1.14 -9.68
C ILE A 8 1.50 1.08 -9.80
N LEU A 9 2.03 1.07 -11.03
CA LEU A 9 3.48 1.08 -11.27
C LEU A 9 4.16 2.28 -10.61
N VAL A 10 3.60 3.48 -10.80
CA VAL A 10 4.10 4.71 -10.16
C VAL A 10 4.04 4.61 -8.64
N THR A 11 2.98 4.02 -8.08
CA THR A 11 2.89 3.78 -6.63
C THR A 11 4.03 2.89 -6.14
N VAL A 12 4.32 1.78 -6.83
CA VAL A 12 5.42 0.87 -6.50
C VAL A 12 6.77 1.59 -6.59
N VAL A 13 6.98 2.39 -7.64
CA VAL A 13 8.21 3.17 -7.83
C VAL A 13 8.40 4.21 -6.72
N LEU A 14 7.35 4.95 -6.34
CA LEU A 14 7.40 5.94 -5.26
C LEU A 14 7.72 5.28 -3.90
N ILE A 15 7.04 4.19 -3.56
CA ILE A 15 7.30 3.45 -2.33
C ILE A 15 8.74 2.90 -2.34
N GLY A 16 9.16 2.30 -3.46
CA GLY A 16 10.52 1.79 -3.64
C GLY A 16 11.57 2.88 -3.47
N ALA A 17 11.36 4.05 -4.05
CA ALA A 17 12.26 5.19 -3.90
C ALA A 17 12.37 5.68 -2.45
N ILE A 18 11.24 5.78 -1.73
CA ILE A 18 11.21 6.16 -0.31
C ILE A 18 11.97 5.13 0.54
N LEU A 19 11.73 3.83 0.34
CA LEU A 19 12.41 2.77 1.07
C LEU A 19 13.91 2.71 0.75
N ALA A 20 14.28 2.94 -0.50
CA ALA A 20 15.68 2.95 -0.92
C ALA A 20 16.42 4.20 -0.38
N TYR A 21 15.76 5.35 -0.29
CA TYR A 21 16.31 6.53 0.39
C TYR A 21 16.47 6.29 1.89
N MET A 22 15.44 5.71 2.51
CA MET A 22 15.41 5.38 3.94
C MET A 22 16.60 4.49 4.35
N GLN A 23 16.93 3.47 3.56
CA GLN A 23 18.04 2.56 3.85
C GLN A 23 19.42 3.23 3.77
N ARG A 24 19.58 4.26 2.93
CA ARG A 24 20.87 4.93 2.73
C ARG A 24 21.13 6.05 3.73
N ARG A 25 20.07 6.65 4.28
CA ARG A 25 20.21 7.75 5.22
C ARG A 25 20.66 7.22 6.59
N PRO A 26 21.66 7.81 7.26
CA PRO A 26 21.96 7.52 8.66
C PRO A 26 20.78 7.86 9.58
N VAL A 27 20.66 7.14 10.70
CA VAL A 27 19.71 7.47 11.76
C VAL A 27 20.18 8.74 12.47
N GLY A 28 19.26 9.66 12.81
CA GLY A 28 19.61 10.91 13.49
C GLY A 28 20.29 11.98 12.65
N ALA A 29 20.54 11.72 11.35
CA ALA A 29 21.10 12.71 10.44
C ALA A 29 20.25 14.00 10.44
N PRO A 30 20.86 15.18 10.69
CA PRO A 30 20.15 16.44 10.70
C PRO A 30 19.57 16.73 9.31
N VAL A 31 18.45 17.45 9.29
CA VAL A 31 17.74 17.79 8.05
C VAL A 31 17.68 19.31 7.98
N THR A 32 18.12 19.87 6.86
CA THR A 32 17.93 21.29 6.60
C THR A 32 16.45 21.58 6.36
N TRP A 33 16.03 22.83 6.58
CA TRP A 33 14.65 23.22 6.32
C TRP A 33 14.21 22.92 4.87
N GLY A 34 15.09 23.17 3.89
CA GLY A 34 14.80 22.90 2.47
C GLY A 34 14.61 21.41 2.18
N GLU A 35 15.46 20.55 2.73
CA GLU A 35 15.31 19.08 2.59
C GLU A 35 14.02 18.58 3.25
N ALA A 36 13.63 19.16 4.39
CA ALA A 36 12.39 18.80 5.08
C ALA A 36 11.16 19.18 4.24
N MET A 37 11.17 20.37 3.63
CA MET A 37 10.09 20.82 2.74
C MET A 37 10.00 19.98 1.46
N PHE A 38 11.14 19.61 0.87
CA PHE A 38 11.14 18.73 -0.30
C PHE A 38 10.65 17.32 0.04
N GLY A 39 11.09 16.78 1.18
CA GLY A 39 10.63 15.50 1.69
C GLY A 39 9.13 15.48 1.97
N SER A 40 8.59 16.54 2.59
CA SER A 40 7.14 16.65 2.82
C SER A 40 6.37 16.71 1.52
N MET A 41 6.81 17.51 0.54
CA MET A 41 6.19 17.58 -0.79
C MET A 41 6.08 16.19 -1.45
N ILE A 42 7.14 15.39 -1.41
CA ILE A 42 7.13 14.03 -1.98
C ILE A 42 6.13 13.14 -1.23
N VAL A 43 6.11 13.18 0.11
CA VAL A 43 5.20 12.36 0.91
C VAL A 43 3.75 12.75 0.66
N PHE A 44 3.42 14.03 0.65
CA PHE A 44 2.07 14.50 0.34
C PHE A 44 1.67 14.17 -1.10
N PHE A 45 2.59 14.28 -2.06
CA PHE A 45 2.34 13.84 -3.43
C PHE A 45 2.06 12.34 -3.50
N ALA A 46 2.82 11.50 -2.78
CA ALA A 46 2.56 10.07 -2.70
C ALA A 46 1.19 9.76 -2.08
N MET A 47 0.81 10.47 -1.01
CA MET A 47 -0.53 10.35 -0.40
C MET A 47 -1.64 10.74 -1.39
N PHE A 48 -1.50 11.87 -2.08
CA PHE A 48 -2.42 12.29 -3.14
C PHE A 48 -2.51 11.25 -4.25
N TRP A 49 -1.38 10.68 -4.67
CA TRP A 49 -1.34 9.67 -5.71
C TRP A 49 -2.11 8.41 -5.31
N VAL A 50 -1.82 7.87 -4.13
CA VAL A 50 -2.42 6.62 -3.63
C VAL A 50 -3.91 6.79 -3.33
N TYR A 51 -4.34 7.94 -2.79
CA TYR A 51 -5.73 8.13 -2.36
C TYR A 51 -6.62 8.87 -3.37
N GLY A 52 -6.03 9.70 -4.22
CA GLY A 52 -6.74 10.42 -5.26
C GLY A 52 -6.66 9.71 -6.59
N VAL A 53 -5.44 9.46 -7.09
CA VAL A 53 -5.23 9.00 -8.46
C VAL A 53 -5.56 7.51 -8.63
N VAL A 54 -5.00 6.62 -7.81
CA VAL A 54 -5.18 5.16 -7.99
C VAL A 54 -6.67 4.73 -7.95
N PRO A 55 -7.48 5.13 -6.95
CA PRO A 55 -8.88 4.73 -6.88
C PRO A 55 -9.70 5.34 -8.01
N HIS A 56 -9.40 6.59 -8.37
CA HIS A 56 -10.04 7.25 -9.52
C HIS A 56 -9.74 6.50 -10.83
N GLN A 57 -8.48 6.14 -11.10
CA GLN A 57 -8.12 5.40 -12.31
C GLN A 57 -8.76 4.01 -12.35
N PHE A 58 -8.93 3.34 -11.20
CA PHE A 58 -9.70 2.10 -11.12
C PHE A 58 -11.17 2.30 -11.52
N LEU A 59 -11.83 3.32 -10.96
CA LEU A 59 -13.23 3.62 -11.27
C LEU A 59 -13.42 3.94 -12.76
N THR A 60 -12.57 4.80 -13.33
CA THR A 60 -12.59 5.14 -14.76
C THR A 60 -12.39 3.90 -15.64
N TRP A 61 -11.51 2.99 -15.23
CA TRP A 61 -11.30 1.74 -15.96
C TRP A 61 -12.52 0.80 -15.89
N ALA A 62 -13.09 0.61 -14.69
CA ALA A 62 -14.25 -0.25 -14.47
C ALA A 62 -15.48 0.24 -15.25
N ASP A 63 -15.70 1.56 -15.28
CA ASP A 63 -16.85 2.16 -15.94
C ASP A 63 -16.70 2.12 -17.47
N ASN A 64 -15.54 2.50 -17.99
CA ASN A 64 -15.36 2.69 -19.43
C ASN A 64 -15.00 1.39 -20.17
N GLU A 65 -14.12 0.56 -19.62
CA GLU A 65 -13.61 -0.62 -20.34
C GLU A 65 -14.29 -1.92 -19.91
N LEU A 66 -14.52 -2.11 -18.60
CA LEU A 66 -15.27 -3.29 -18.13
C LEU A 66 -16.78 -3.11 -18.28
N ASN A 67 -17.23 -1.86 -18.48
CA ASN A 67 -18.62 -1.49 -18.65
C ASN A 67 -19.45 -2.03 -17.46
N TRP A 68 -18.97 -1.81 -16.24
CA TRP A 68 -19.62 -2.20 -14.99
C TRP A 68 -20.77 -1.25 -14.68
N ARG A 69 -21.95 -1.63 -15.16
CA ARG A 69 -23.19 -0.84 -15.06
C ARG A 69 -24.16 -1.44 -14.05
N THR A 70 -25.17 -0.66 -13.69
CA THR A 70 -26.24 -1.06 -12.76
C THR A 70 -27.15 -2.14 -13.31
N ASP A 71 -27.30 -2.26 -14.63
CA ASP A 71 -28.08 -3.31 -15.30
C ASP A 71 -27.36 -4.67 -15.33
N LYS A 72 -26.04 -4.69 -15.10
CA LYS A 72 -25.27 -5.94 -15.06
C LYS A 72 -25.31 -6.53 -13.66
N LEU A 73 -25.87 -7.73 -13.58
CA LEU A 73 -26.09 -8.46 -12.34
C LEU A 73 -24.93 -9.41 -12.07
N PHE A 74 -24.44 -9.40 -10.84
CA PHE A 74 -23.41 -10.32 -10.38
C PHE A 74 -24.07 -11.51 -9.68
N VAL A 75 -24.14 -12.65 -10.40
CA VAL A 75 -24.82 -13.88 -9.92
C VAL A 75 -23.88 -14.90 -9.27
N GLY A 76 -22.57 -14.68 -9.34
CA GLY A 76 -21.55 -15.57 -8.81
C GLY A 76 -21.46 -16.93 -9.54
N PRO A 77 -20.43 -17.75 -9.24
CA PRO A 77 -20.28 -19.08 -9.81
C PRO A 77 -21.48 -19.98 -9.49
N GLY A 78 -22.08 -20.61 -10.50
CA GLY A 78 -23.25 -21.48 -10.30
C GLY A 78 -24.54 -20.76 -9.86
N GLY A 79 -24.59 -19.42 -9.92
CA GLY A 79 -25.79 -18.65 -9.60
C GLY A 79 -26.08 -18.46 -8.11
N ILE A 80 -25.12 -18.75 -7.23
CA ILE A 80 -25.28 -18.68 -5.77
C ILE A 80 -25.67 -17.29 -5.23
N LEU A 81 -25.36 -16.22 -5.97
CA LEU A 81 -25.69 -14.83 -5.62
C LEU A 81 -26.87 -14.28 -6.42
N ARG A 82 -27.62 -15.15 -7.11
CA ARG A 82 -28.83 -14.73 -7.82
C ARG A 82 -29.89 -14.27 -6.84
N ALA A 83 -30.40 -13.06 -7.04
CA ALA A 83 -31.40 -12.46 -6.17
C ALA A 83 -32.73 -13.22 -6.19
N GLN A 84 -33.46 -13.21 -5.06
CA GLN A 84 -34.81 -13.76 -4.94
C GLN A 84 -35.79 -13.15 -5.96
N ALA A 85 -35.66 -11.85 -6.23
CA ALA A 85 -36.45 -11.15 -7.27
C ALA A 85 -36.22 -11.70 -8.69
N GLN A 86 -35.17 -12.49 -8.91
CA GLN A 86 -34.79 -13.09 -10.20
C GLN A 86 -34.86 -14.63 -10.16
N GLY A 87 -35.56 -15.19 -9.17
CA GLY A 87 -35.73 -16.64 -9.00
C GLY A 87 -34.53 -17.35 -8.36
N GLY A 88 -33.66 -16.65 -7.64
CA GLY A 88 -32.58 -17.23 -6.83
C GLY A 88 -32.90 -17.29 -5.33
N SER A 89 -31.89 -17.59 -4.51
CA SER A 89 -32.02 -17.68 -3.05
C SER A 89 -31.44 -16.49 -2.28
N PHE A 90 -30.72 -15.59 -2.97
CA PHE A 90 -30.00 -14.50 -2.33
C PHE A 90 -30.91 -13.28 -2.04
N PRO A 91 -30.86 -12.65 -0.85
CA PRO A 91 -31.91 -11.73 -0.38
C PRO A 91 -31.92 -10.36 -1.06
N PHE A 92 -30.89 -9.98 -1.80
CA PHE A 92 -30.82 -8.69 -2.50
C PHE A 92 -30.09 -8.80 -3.83
N THR A 93 -30.21 -7.78 -4.67
CA THR A 93 -29.56 -7.74 -5.99
C THR A 93 -28.17 -7.13 -5.89
N ILE A 94 -27.15 -7.86 -6.36
CA ILE A 94 -25.80 -7.33 -6.50
C ILE A 94 -25.56 -6.96 -7.96
N THR A 95 -25.21 -5.70 -8.21
CA THR A 95 -24.81 -5.22 -9.53
C THR A 95 -23.30 -5.12 -9.62
N TYR A 96 -22.75 -5.07 -10.83
CA TYR A 96 -21.31 -4.88 -11.01
C TYR A 96 -20.82 -3.52 -10.49
N VAL A 97 -21.69 -2.52 -10.35
CA VAL A 97 -21.38 -1.24 -9.68
C VAL A 97 -21.10 -1.46 -8.19
N VAL A 98 -21.86 -2.33 -7.51
CA VAL A 98 -21.58 -2.66 -6.11
C VAL A 98 -20.20 -3.31 -5.97
N ILE A 99 -19.85 -4.22 -6.89
CA ILE A 99 -18.52 -4.84 -6.93
C ILE A 99 -17.41 -3.82 -7.16
N ARG A 100 -17.64 -2.87 -8.08
CA ARG A 100 -16.76 -1.71 -8.32
C ARG A 100 -16.46 -0.96 -7.04
N ASP A 101 -17.51 -0.57 -6.33
CA ASP A 101 -17.39 0.32 -5.17
C ASP A 101 -16.74 -0.40 -3.98
N ILE A 102 -16.99 -1.71 -3.83
CA ILE A 102 -16.29 -2.57 -2.88
C ILE A 102 -14.79 -2.62 -3.18
N ILE A 103 -14.40 -2.84 -4.45
CA ILE A 103 -12.99 -2.89 -4.83
C ILE A 103 -12.32 -1.53 -4.64
N ALA A 104 -12.97 -0.43 -5.04
CA ALA A 104 -12.46 0.92 -4.82
C ALA A 104 -12.23 1.20 -3.34
N SER A 105 -13.18 0.82 -2.47
CA SER A 105 -13.04 0.90 -1.01
C SER A 105 -11.88 0.02 -0.50
N GLY A 106 -11.73 -1.19 -1.03
CA GLY A 106 -10.62 -2.08 -0.71
C GLY A 106 -9.24 -1.49 -1.04
N ILE A 107 -9.13 -0.74 -2.14
CA ILE A 107 -7.89 -0.01 -2.50
C ILE A 107 -7.53 1.00 -1.41
N TYR A 108 -8.51 1.74 -0.86
CA TYR A 108 -8.26 2.65 0.27
C TYR A 108 -7.76 1.92 1.52
N VAL A 109 -8.38 0.78 1.86
CA VAL A 109 -7.96 -0.04 3.02
C VAL A 109 -6.51 -0.50 2.85
N VAL A 110 -6.15 -1.01 1.67
CA VAL A 110 -4.77 -1.41 1.36
C VAL A 110 -3.83 -0.20 1.43
N GLY A 111 -4.22 0.95 0.88
CA GLY A 111 -3.45 2.18 0.93
C GLY A 111 -3.16 2.66 2.35
N VAL A 112 -4.15 2.60 3.25
CA VAL A 112 -3.97 2.89 4.69
C VAL A 112 -3.04 1.87 5.34
N GLY A 113 -3.23 0.58 5.09
CA GLY A 113 -2.35 -0.47 5.62
C GLY A 113 -0.88 -0.27 5.22
N LEU A 114 -0.64 0.05 3.94
CA LEU A 114 0.70 0.36 3.42
C LEU A 114 1.29 1.62 4.05
N HIS A 115 0.52 2.70 4.21
CA HIS A 115 1.01 3.91 4.86
C HIS A 115 1.40 3.67 6.32
N VAL A 116 0.55 2.98 7.09
CA VAL A 116 0.86 2.63 8.48
C VAL A 116 2.13 1.78 8.53
N TRP A 117 2.24 0.77 7.66
CA TRP A 117 3.43 -0.07 7.58
C TRP A 117 4.69 0.75 7.25
N MET A 118 4.65 1.63 6.25
CA MET A 118 5.79 2.49 5.90
C MET A 118 6.21 3.38 7.07
N PHE A 119 5.23 3.93 7.79
CA PHE A 119 5.51 4.76 8.96
C PHE A 119 6.17 3.95 10.09
N LEU A 120 5.68 2.74 10.36
CA LEU A 120 6.28 1.81 11.32
C LEU A 120 7.71 1.44 10.91
N VAL A 121 7.95 1.16 9.64
CA VAL A 121 9.28 0.83 9.12
C VAL A 121 10.23 2.01 9.31
N TRP A 122 9.78 3.24 9.05
CA TRP A 122 10.59 4.44 9.24
C TRP A 122 10.88 4.74 10.72
N GLN A 123 9.86 4.68 11.58
CA GLN A 123 9.99 4.97 13.01
C GLN A 123 10.91 3.96 13.72
N ASN A 124 10.83 2.67 13.35
CA ASN A 124 11.64 1.63 13.99
C ASN A 124 13.08 1.53 13.44
N ARG A 125 13.55 2.50 12.63
CA ARG A 125 14.94 2.50 12.13
C ARG A 125 15.97 2.64 13.25
N GLY A 126 15.69 3.45 14.27
CA GLY A 126 16.59 3.63 15.42
C GLY A 126 16.77 2.33 16.19
N LYS A 127 15.66 1.68 16.55
CA LYS A 127 15.67 0.37 17.24
C LYS A 127 16.42 -0.70 16.45
N LYS A 128 16.30 -0.70 15.12
CA LYS A 128 17.05 -1.63 14.26
C LYS A 128 18.55 -1.33 14.22
N ALA A 129 18.94 -0.06 14.26
CA ALA A 129 20.34 0.34 14.34
C ALA A 129 20.94 -0.06 15.69
N GLU A 130 20.25 0.24 16.80
CA GLU A 130 20.67 -0.17 18.16
C GLU A 130 20.81 -1.69 18.28
N ALA A 131 19.85 -2.46 17.77
CA ALA A 131 19.92 -3.92 17.78
C ALA A 131 21.07 -4.47 16.91
N ALA A 132 21.42 -3.78 15.82
CA ALA A 132 22.55 -4.17 14.96
C ALA A 132 23.91 -3.85 15.62
N GLU A 133 24.00 -2.75 16.36
CA GLU A 133 25.20 -2.38 17.14
C GLU A 133 25.41 -3.30 18.35
N ALA A 134 24.32 -3.72 19.03
CA ALA A 134 24.38 -4.65 20.15
C ALA A 134 24.95 -6.04 19.75
N VAL A 135 24.83 -6.41 18.48
CA VAL A 135 25.53 -7.56 17.92
C VAL A 135 26.89 -7.06 17.41
N GLU A 136 27.83 -6.78 18.33
CA GLU A 136 29.18 -6.41 17.92
C GLU A 136 29.81 -7.56 17.11
N VAL A 137 29.98 -7.34 15.81
CA VAL A 137 30.64 -8.27 14.91
C VAL A 137 32.06 -7.77 14.67
N SER A 138 33.04 -8.64 14.89
CA SER A 138 34.45 -8.34 14.60
C SER A 138 34.65 -7.93 13.13
N SER A 139 35.80 -7.28 12.84
CA SER A 139 36.24 -6.92 11.48
C SER A 139 36.31 -8.08 10.48
N PHE A 140 36.21 -9.33 10.97
CA PHE A 140 36.19 -10.56 10.17
C PHE A 140 34.82 -11.28 10.19
N GLY A 141 33.75 -10.62 10.65
CA GLY A 141 32.38 -11.17 10.59
C GLY A 141 32.03 -12.19 11.67
N ARG A 142 32.86 -12.36 12.72
CA ARG A 142 32.57 -13.24 13.87
C ARG A 142 31.91 -12.47 15.01
N PRO A 143 30.87 -13.02 15.68
CA PRO A 143 30.28 -12.42 16.89
C PRO A 143 31.34 -12.27 17.98
N LEU A 144 31.45 -11.07 18.59
CA LEU A 144 32.38 -10.79 19.69
C LEU A 144 31.85 -11.23 21.06
N VAL A 145 30.53 -11.44 21.15
CA VAL A 145 29.86 -11.98 22.34
C VAL A 145 29.19 -13.30 21.95
N ARG A 146 29.27 -14.28 22.85
CA ARG A 146 28.69 -15.60 22.63
C ARG A 146 27.17 -15.49 22.69
N GLU A 147 26.48 -15.99 21.67
CA GLU A 147 25.02 -16.03 21.63
C GLU A 147 24.50 -16.73 22.90
N GLY A 148 23.82 -15.98 23.78
CA GLY A 148 23.30 -16.47 25.06
C GLY A 148 24.16 -16.27 26.32
N SER A 149 25.26 -15.51 26.30
CA SER A 149 25.92 -15.10 27.55
C SER A 149 25.24 -13.87 28.14
N GLU A 150 24.36 -14.07 29.11
CA GLU A 150 23.96 -13.01 30.04
C GLU A 150 25.17 -12.57 30.88
N ALA A 151 25.24 -11.27 31.17
CA ALA A 151 26.23 -10.68 32.08
C ALA A 151 25.80 -10.83 33.54
#